data_AF-A0A958Y2Z8-F1
#
_entry.id   AF-A0A958Y2Z8-F1
#
_cell.length_a   1.000
_cell.length_b   1.000
_cell.length_c   1.000
_cell.angle_alpha   90.00
_cell.angle_beta   90.00
_cell.angle_gamma   90.00
#
_symmetry.space_group_name_H-M   'P 1'
#
loop_
_entity.id
_entity.type
_entity.pdbx_description
1 polymer ?
#
loop_
_entity_poly.entity_id
_entity_poly.type
_entity_poly.pdbx_seq_one_letter_code
_entity_poly.pdbx_strand_id
1 'polypeptide(L)'
;MSEKSFREKIEGRLHSWKRELEELQLQLHLGSKEAAEKLEEQKNNLRSWMDDNRGRFKEVEEEIGEEAREFRQKFNELLEKLKKAPAETKEAAKAQEAELSATMDELKVEAEKLEEQGSESAAGMMDDFQDRMSRFQAHLKVLTAKYLGEAAEDWKEFQEEAREKIEKLKDKAGEWQEEAGEEWKEWRGELNKAFSNLASALKREKK
;
A
#
# COMPACT_ATOMS: atom_id res chain seq x y z
N MET A 1 -21.73 -2.06 -14.82
CA MET A 1 -21.24 -3.45 -14.56
C MET A 1 -22.39 -4.37 -14.11
N SER A 2 -22.32 -5.71 -14.25
CA SER A 2 -23.32 -6.64 -13.64
C SER A 2 -22.94 -7.03 -12.21
N GLU A 3 -23.92 -7.34 -11.35
CA GLU A 3 -23.69 -7.76 -9.95
C GLU A 3 -22.75 -8.97 -9.85
N LYS A 4 -22.96 -9.97 -10.71
CA LYS A 4 -22.09 -11.16 -10.80
C LYS A 4 -20.65 -10.79 -11.17
N SER A 5 -20.45 -9.94 -12.18
CA SER A 5 -19.10 -9.51 -12.58
C SER A 5 -18.40 -8.64 -11.53
N PHE A 6 -19.16 -7.89 -10.74
CA PHE A 6 -18.63 -7.10 -9.63
C PHE A 6 -18.15 -8.01 -8.50
N ARG A 7 -18.96 -9.01 -8.12
CA ARG A 7 -18.61 -10.04 -7.13
C ARG A 7 -17.35 -10.80 -7.53
N GLU A 8 -17.26 -11.29 -8.77
CA GLU A 8 -16.07 -11.99 -9.28
C GLU A 8 -14.80 -11.11 -9.21
N LYS A 9 -14.93 -9.79 -9.46
CA LYS A 9 -13.81 -8.84 -9.31
C LYS A 9 -13.35 -8.73 -7.86
N ILE A 10 -14.28 -8.62 -6.91
CA ILE A 10 -13.96 -8.51 -5.48
C ILE A 10 -13.33 -9.81 -4.97
N GLU A 11 -13.89 -10.98 -5.29
CA GLU A 11 -13.32 -12.28 -4.93
C GLU A 11 -11.89 -12.42 -5.47
N GLY A 12 -11.65 -12.01 -6.71
CA GLY A 12 -10.31 -11.99 -7.30
C GLY A 12 -9.32 -11.10 -6.54
N ARG A 13 -9.76 -9.92 -6.09
CA ARG A 13 -8.93 -8.99 -5.30
C ARG A 13 -8.61 -9.54 -3.91
N LEU A 14 -9.60 -10.09 -3.20
CA LEU A 14 -9.41 -10.69 -1.89
C LEU A 14 -8.45 -11.88 -1.97
N HIS A 15 -8.59 -12.73 -2.99
CA HIS A 15 -7.67 -13.83 -3.24
C HIS A 15 -6.25 -13.36 -3.55
N SER A 16 -6.11 -12.30 -4.36
CA SER A 16 -4.81 -11.69 -4.62
C SER A 16 -4.18 -11.16 -3.33
N TRP A 17 -4.96 -10.54 -2.45
CA TRP A 17 -4.47 -10.02 -1.18
C TRP A 17 -4.08 -11.10 -0.18
N LYS A 18 -4.77 -12.25 -0.13
CA LYS A 18 -4.30 -13.39 0.66
C LYS A 18 -2.86 -13.78 0.29
N ARG A 19 -2.54 -13.78 -1.01
CA ARG A 19 -1.17 -14.06 -1.50
C ARG A 19 -0.18 -12.97 -1.10
N GLU A 20 -0.55 -11.70 -1.19
CA GLU A 20 0.33 -10.62 -0.71
C GLU A 20 0.60 -10.72 0.79
N LEU A 21 -0.43 -11.06 1.58
CA LEU A 21 -0.32 -11.23 3.02
C LEU A 21 0.60 -12.39 3.39
N GLU A 22 0.55 -13.49 2.62
CA GLU A 22 1.52 -14.58 2.71
C GLU A 22 2.93 -14.12 2.34
N GLU A 23 3.09 -13.31 1.28
CA GLU A 23 4.39 -12.76 0.92
C GLU A 23 4.95 -11.84 2.02
N LEU A 24 4.13 -10.96 2.60
CA LEU A 24 4.52 -10.10 3.72
C LEU A 24 4.97 -10.93 4.93
N GLN A 25 4.29 -12.05 5.20
CA GLN A 25 4.68 -12.98 6.24
C GLN A 25 6.05 -13.61 5.96
N LEU A 26 6.33 -14.00 4.71
CA LEU A 26 7.66 -14.47 4.30
C LEU A 26 8.72 -13.37 4.42
N GLN A 27 8.37 -12.12 4.08
CA GLN A 27 9.27 -10.97 4.17
C GLN A 27 9.72 -10.66 5.60
N LEU A 28 8.91 -10.98 6.61
CA LEU A 28 9.31 -10.89 8.03
C LEU A 28 10.50 -11.80 8.38
N HIS A 29 10.73 -12.86 7.59
CA HIS A 29 11.80 -13.83 7.81
C HIS A 29 13.08 -13.54 7.00
N LEU A 30 13.10 -12.53 6.13
CA LEU A 30 14.27 -12.17 5.33
C LEU A 30 15.43 -11.69 6.19
N GLY A 31 16.66 -11.75 5.67
CA GLY A 31 17.79 -11.02 6.25
C GLY A 31 17.69 -9.50 6.01
N SER A 32 18.36 -8.66 6.82
CA SER A 32 18.34 -7.19 6.64
C SER A 32 18.79 -6.76 5.23
N LYS A 33 19.82 -7.40 4.67
CA LYS A 33 20.28 -7.12 3.31
C LYS A 33 19.24 -7.49 2.25
N GLU A 34 18.63 -8.68 2.37
CA GLU A 34 17.58 -9.14 1.45
C GLU A 34 16.34 -8.23 1.53
N ALA A 35 16.01 -7.73 2.73
CA ALA A 35 14.92 -6.78 2.93
C ALA A 35 15.19 -5.44 2.25
N ALA A 36 16.44 -4.94 2.30
CA ALA A 36 16.83 -3.73 1.59
C ALA A 36 16.75 -3.91 0.06
N GLU A 37 17.21 -5.05 -0.46
CA GLU A 37 17.10 -5.37 -1.89
C GLU A 37 15.63 -5.45 -2.34
N LYS A 38 14.79 -6.12 -1.56
CA LYS A 38 13.34 -6.22 -1.82
C LYS A 38 12.63 -4.88 -1.71
N LEU A 39 13.06 -4.00 -0.79
CA LEU A 39 12.52 -2.64 -0.68
C LEU A 39 12.74 -1.86 -1.98
N GLU A 40 13.95 -1.92 -2.55
CA GLU A 40 14.25 -1.25 -3.82
C GLU A 40 13.55 -1.91 -5.00
N GLU A 41 13.39 -3.23 -5.00
CA GLU A 41 12.56 -3.93 -6.00
C GLU A 41 11.12 -3.40 -5.98
N GLN A 42 10.50 -3.33 -4.80
CA GLN A 42 9.13 -2.82 -4.64
C GLN A 42 9.03 -1.35 -5.08
N LYS A 43 10.02 -0.50 -4.76
CA LYS A 43 10.05 0.91 -5.21
C LYS A 43 10.09 1.00 -6.73
N ASN A 44 10.93 0.20 -7.38
CA ASN A 44 11.02 0.16 -8.84
C ASN A 44 9.73 -0.38 -9.48
N ASN A 45 9.12 -1.40 -8.90
CA ASN A 45 7.84 -1.96 -9.36
C ASN A 45 6.71 -0.94 -9.27
N LEU A 46 6.64 -0.16 -8.19
CA LEU A 46 5.66 0.91 -8.08
C LEU A 46 5.94 2.02 -9.09
N ARG A 47 7.20 2.46 -9.20
CA ARG A 47 7.60 3.50 -10.17
C ARG A 47 7.22 3.14 -11.59
N SER A 48 7.59 1.93 -12.05
CA SER A 48 7.27 1.45 -13.39
C SER A 48 5.76 1.44 -13.62
N TRP A 49 5.00 0.90 -12.67
CA TRP A 49 3.54 0.89 -12.77
C TRP A 49 2.94 2.29 -12.86
N MET A 50 3.45 3.25 -12.07
CA MET A 50 2.99 4.64 -12.13
C MET A 50 3.34 5.28 -13.48
N ASP A 51 4.56 5.07 -14.00
CA ASP A 51 4.97 5.57 -15.31
C ASP A 51 4.08 4.98 -16.44
N ASP A 52 3.81 3.68 -16.40
CA ASP A 52 2.95 2.98 -17.38
C ASP A 52 1.49 3.46 -17.34
N ASN A 53 0.99 3.85 -16.16
CA ASN A 53 -0.38 4.31 -15.98
C ASN A 53 -0.54 5.84 -16.08
N ARG A 54 0.54 6.58 -16.32
CA ARG A 54 0.52 8.06 -16.40
C ARG A 54 -0.46 8.59 -17.45
N GLY A 55 -0.55 7.91 -18.60
CA GLY A 55 -1.50 8.26 -19.67
C GLY A 55 -2.96 8.14 -19.22
N ARG A 56 -3.30 7.06 -18.52
CA ARG A 56 -4.64 6.84 -17.97
C ARG A 56 -5.01 7.89 -16.91
N PHE A 57 -4.06 8.33 -16.08
CA PHE A 57 -4.32 9.39 -15.10
C PHE A 57 -4.54 10.75 -15.77
N LYS A 58 -3.90 10.98 -16.93
CA LYS A 58 -4.16 12.17 -17.74
C LYS A 58 -5.59 12.17 -18.30
N GLU A 59 -6.09 11.00 -18.73
CA GLU A 59 -7.47 10.86 -19.18
C GLU A 59 -8.47 11.18 -18.05
N VAL A 60 -8.21 10.71 -16.84
CA VAL A 60 -9.03 11.07 -15.65
C VAL A 60 -9.00 12.57 -15.38
N GLU A 61 -7.84 13.21 -15.51
CA GLU A 61 -7.75 14.67 -15.35
C GLU A 61 -8.53 15.42 -16.45
N GLU A 62 -8.46 14.97 -17.70
CA GLU A 62 -9.23 15.55 -18.80
C GLU A 62 -10.75 15.39 -18.59
N GLU A 63 -11.17 14.31 -17.94
CA GLU A 63 -12.57 14.02 -17.61
C GLU A 63 -13.08 14.83 -16.41
N ILE A 64 -12.32 14.84 -15.31
CA ILE A 64 -12.74 15.42 -14.04
C ILE A 64 -12.43 16.92 -13.96
N GLY A 65 -11.39 17.40 -14.64
CA GLY A 65 -11.03 18.83 -14.67
C GLY A 65 -10.04 19.25 -13.58
N GLU A 66 -10.18 20.49 -13.10
CA GLU A 66 -9.22 21.10 -12.15
C GLU A 66 -9.15 20.36 -10.81
N GLU A 67 -10.19 19.63 -10.45
CA GLU A 67 -10.32 18.84 -9.23
C GLU A 67 -9.29 17.69 -9.17
N ALA A 68 -8.83 17.17 -10.32
CA ALA A 68 -7.77 16.15 -10.39
C ALA A 68 -6.34 16.73 -10.32
N ARG A 69 -6.19 18.06 -10.29
CA ARG A 69 -4.88 18.73 -10.32
C ARG A 69 -4.03 18.41 -9.10
N GLU A 70 -4.64 18.41 -7.91
CA GLU A 70 -3.95 18.10 -6.65
C GLU A 70 -3.46 16.64 -6.64
N PHE A 71 -4.31 15.72 -7.10
CA PHE A 71 -3.95 14.31 -7.28
C PHE A 71 -2.72 14.18 -8.20
N ARG A 72 -2.75 14.81 -9.39
CA ARG A 72 -1.63 14.76 -10.33
C ARG A 72 -0.34 15.32 -9.74
N GLN A 73 -0.42 16.43 -8.99
CA GLN A 73 0.76 17.02 -8.37
C GLN A 73 1.40 16.04 -7.38
N LYS A 74 0.61 15.47 -6.47
CA LYS A 74 1.07 14.48 -5.50
C LYS A 74 1.55 13.19 -6.18
N PHE A 75 0.92 12.80 -7.29
CA PHE A 75 1.31 11.62 -8.08
C PHE A 75 2.73 11.80 -8.64
N ASN A 76 3.00 12.96 -9.23
CA ASN A 76 4.34 13.30 -9.72
C ASN A 76 5.34 13.43 -8.56
N GLU A 77 4.94 14.00 -7.43
CA GLU A 77 5.78 14.06 -6.24
C GLU A 77 6.19 12.66 -5.75
N LEU A 78 5.25 11.73 -5.68
CA LEU A 78 5.54 10.33 -5.31
C LEU A 78 6.49 9.69 -6.32
N LEU A 79 6.28 9.89 -7.63
CA LEU A 79 7.19 9.42 -8.67
C LEU A 79 8.62 9.93 -8.48
N GLU A 80 8.80 11.21 -8.17
CA GLU A 80 10.13 11.78 -7.92
C GLU A 80 10.75 11.22 -6.63
N LYS A 81 9.96 11.02 -5.57
CA LYS A 81 10.42 10.38 -4.34
C LYS A 81 10.86 8.93 -4.57
N LEU A 82 10.16 8.17 -5.41
CA LEU A 82 10.51 6.79 -5.78
C LEU A 82 11.81 6.70 -6.61
N LYS A 83 12.22 7.78 -7.29
CA LYS A 83 13.48 7.84 -8.04
C LYS A 83 14.70 8.13 -7.17
N LYS A 84 14.51 8.55 -5.90
CA LYS A 84 15.62 8.76 -4.97
C LYS A 84 16.41 7.47 -4.82
N ALA A 85 17.73 7.61 -4.76
CA ALA A 85 18.66 6.50 -4.59
C ALA A 85 18.32 5.66 -3.33
N PRO A 86 18.72 4.37 -3.32
CA PRO A 86 18.58 3.52 -2.15
C PRO A 86 19.15 4.20 -0.91
N ALA A 87 18.49 4.02 0.22
CA ALA A 87 18.96 4.56 1.48
C ALA A 87 20.28 3.88 1.91
N GLU A 88 21.31 4.68 2.18
CA GLU A 88 22.62 4.17 2.60
C GLU A 88 22.69 3.90 4.12
N THR A 89 21.75 4.45 4.91
CA THR A 89 21.67 4.25 6.36
C THR A 89 20.26 3.87 6.81
N LYS A 90 20.15 3.31 8.02
CA LYS A 90 18.88 2.98 8.67
C LYS A 90 18.01 4.21 8.90
N GLU A 91 18.60 5.32 9.32
CA GLU A 91 17.91 6.60 9.52
C GLU A 91 17.38 7.15 8.20
N ALA A 92 18.19 7.07 7.14
CA ALA A 92 17.77 7.46 5.80
C ALA A 92 16.62 6.59 5.28
N ALA A 93 16.67 5.27 5.52
CA ALA A 93 15.59 4.35 5.13
C ALA A 93 14.29 4.64 5.88
N LYS A 94 14.39 4.91 7.19
CA LYS A 94 13.24 5.31 8.03
C LYS A 94 12.64 6.64 7.57
N ALA A 95 13.46 7.61 7.21
CA ALA A 95 13.00 8.89 6.68
C ALA A 95 12.33 8.72 5.31
N GLN A 96 12.93 7.93 4.41
CA GLN A 96 12.34 7.63 3.11
C GLN A 96 11.00 6.90 3.24
N GLU A 97 10.88 5.92 4.14
CA GLU A 97 9.60 5.23 4.42
C GLU A 97 8.53 6.22 4.87
N ALA A 98 8.86 7.11 5.81
CA ALA A 98 7.91 8.08 6.33
C ALA A 98 7.46 9.07 5.25
N GLU A 99 8.38 9.59 4.42
CA GLU A 99 8.05 10.49 3.31
C GLU A 99 7.16 9.82 2.26
N LEU A 100 7.48 8.58 1.87
CA LEU A 100 6.71 7.82 0.89
C LEU A 100 5.32 7.49 1.44
N SER A 101 5.24 6.98 2.67
CA SER A 101 3.98 6.65 3.34
C SER A 101 3.07 7.88 3.44
N ALA A 102 3.60 9.03 3.86
CA ALA A 102 2.80 10.25 3.97
C ALA A 102 2.22 10.70 2.62
N THR A 103 3.03 10.72 1.56
CA THR A 103 2.55 11.10 0.22
C THR A 103 1.53 10.11 -0.33
N MET A 104 1.69 8.81 -0.05
CA MET A 104 0.69 7.81 -0.43
C MET A 104 -0.63 7.98 0.33
N ASP A 105 -0.58 8.30 1.62
CA ASP A 105 -1.79 8.56 2.39
C ASP A 105 -2.54 9.77 1.85
N GLU A 106 -1.83 10.86 1.54
CA GLU A 106 -2.42 12.03 0.88
C GLU A 106 -2.98 11.72 -0.51
N LEU A 107 -2.31 10.87 -1.29
CA LEU A 107 -2.78 10.45 -2.61
C LEU A 107 -4.03 9.60 -2.54
N LYS A 108 -4.13 8.70 -1.57
CA LYS A 108 -5.34 7.88 -1.36
C LYS A 108 -6.53 8.74 -0.98
N VAL A 109 -6.33 9.78 -0.16
CA VAL A 109 -7.39 10.75 0.17
C VAL A 109 -7.87 11.48 -1.09
N GLU A 110 -6.97 11.95 -1.95
CA GLU A 110 -7.41 12.58 -3.21
C GLU A 110 -8.06 11.57 -4.15
N ALA A 111 -7.55 10.35 -4.23
CA ALA A 111 -8.13 9.29 -5.04
C ALA A 111 -9.55 8.94 -4.57
N GLU A 112 -9.81 8.90 -3.27
CA GLU A 112 -11.13 8.65 -2.70
C GLU A 112 -12.12 9.75 -3.09
N LYS A 113 -11.72 11.04 -3.03
CA LYS A 113 -12.56 12.14 -3.52
C LYS A 113 -12.88 12.01 -5.01
N LEU A 114 -11.86 11.70 -5.82
CA LEU A 114 -12.03 11.50 -7.26
C LEU A 114 -12.86 10.24 -7.58
N GLU A 115 -12.78 9.21 -6.73
CA GLU A 115 -13.63 8.01 -6.82
C GLU A 115 -15.11 8.36 -6.62
N GLU A 116 -15.42 9.26 -5.69
CA GLU A 116 -16.79 9.68 -5.37
C GLU A 116 -17.38 10.67 -6.40
N GLN A 117 -16.53 11.49 -7.03
CA GLN A 117 -16.94 12.59 -7.91
C GLN A 117 -16.83 12.26 -9.41
N GLY A 118 -16.00 11.29 -9.79
CA GLY A 118 -15.73 10.94 -11.19
C GLY A 118 -16.80 10.07 -11.85
N SER A 119 -16.65 9.80 -13.15
CA SER A 119 -17.47 8.78 -13.81
C SER A 119 -17.16 7.37 -13.28
N GLU A 120 -17.97 6.37 -13.68
CA GLU A 120 -17.70 4.94 -13.38
C GLU A 120 -16.28 4.52 -13.80
N SER A 121 -15.76 5.08 -14.91
CA SER A 121 -14.40 4.80 -15.40
C SER A 121 -13.33 5.38 -14.48
N ALA A 122 -13.45 6.67 -14.14
CA ALA A 122 -12.53 7.33 -13.25
C ALA A 122 -12.57 6.74 -11.84
N ALA A 123 -13.76 6.42 -11.33
CA ALA A 123 -13.95 5.74 -10.05
C ALA A 123 -13.28 4.37 -10.01
N GLY A 124 -13.47 3.55 -11.04
CA GLY A 124 -12.78 2.27 -11.16
C GLY A 124 -11.25 2.41 -11.17
N MET A 125 -10.74 3.44 -11.84
CA MET A 125 -9.30 3.72 -11.88
C MET A 125 -8.74 4.19 -10.52
N MET A 126 -9.45 5.08 -9.83
CA MET A 126 -9.05 5.56 -8.51
C MET A 126 -9.07 4.44 -7.46
N ASP A 127 -10.05 3.54 -7.54
CA ASP A 127 -10.13 2.37 -6.69
C ASP A 127 -8.97 1.37 -6.96
N ASP A 128 -8.64 1.10 -8.22
CA ASP A 128 -7.45 0.30 -8.58
C ASP A 128 -6.13 0.97 -8.10
N PHE A 129 -6.04 2.30 -8.20
CA PHE A 129 -4.89 3.06 -7.71
C PHE A 129 -4.74 2.95 -6.19
N GLN A 130 -5.84 3.12 -5.44
CA GLN A 130 -5.84 2.97 -3.99
C GLN A 130 -5.40 1.57 -3.56
N ASP A 131 -5.91 0.52 -4.24
CA ASP A 131 -5.49 -0.87 -3.99
C ASP A 131 -3.97 -1.03 -4.14
N ARG A 132 -3.41 -0.48 -5.23
CA ARG A 132 -1.97 -0.53 -5.51
C ARG A 132 -1.15 0.20 -4.46
N MET A 133 -1.59 1.39 -4.02
CA MET A 133 -0.90 2.15 -2.97
C MET A 133 -0.90 1.38 -1.65
N SER A 134 -2.02 0.79 -1.28
CA SER A 134 -2.16 -0.01 -0.06
C SER A 134 -1.22 -1.22 -0.05
N ARG A 135 -1.10 -1.95 -1.18
CA ARG A 135 -0.15 -3.08 -1.32
C ARG A 135 1.28 -2.62 -1.10
N PHE A 136 1.71 -1.61 -1.85
CA PHE A 136 3.08 -1.12 -1.75
C PHE A 136 3.40 -0.59 -0.35
N GLN A 137 2.49 0.16 0.28
CA GLN A 137 2.71 0.69 1.62
C GLN A 137 2.84 -0.42 2.68
N ALA A 138 2.10 -1.53 2.55
CA ALA A 138 2.27 -2.69 3.42
C ALA A 138 3.67 -3.30 3.29
N HIS A 139 4.14 -3.54 2.06
CA HIS A 139 5.50 -4.01 1.79
C HIS A 139 6.56 -3.05 2.30
N LEU A 140 6.42 -1.75 2.00
CA LEU A 140 7.33 -0.70 2.41
C LEU A 140 7.54 -0.74 3.93
N LYS A 141 6.45 -0.86 4.69
CA LYS A 141 6.49 -0.90 6.16
C LYS A 141 7.16 -2.18 6.68
N VAL A 142 6.79 -3.35 6.17
CA VAL A 142 7.36 -4.64 6.61
C VAL A 142 8.85 -4.73 6.28
N LEU A 143 9.24 -4.36 5.05
CA LEU A 143 10.62 -4.43 4.59
C LEU A 143 11.51 -3.39 5.29
N THR A 144 11.01 -2.17 5.47
CA THR A 144 11.74 -1.14 6.24
C THR A 144 11.92 -1.60 7.69
N ALA A 145 10.85 -2.09 8.33
CA ALA A 145 10.91 -2.64 9.67
C ALA A 145 11.97 -3.74 9.81
N LYS A 146 11.98 -4.70 8.87
CA LYS A 146 12.96 -5.80 8.79
C LYS A 146 14.38 -5.28 8.60
N TYR A 147 14.58 -4.30 7.72
CA TYR A 147 15.88 -3.66 7.51
C TYR A 147 16.40 -2.98 8.78
N LEU A 148 15.53 -2.30 9.52
CA LEU A 148 15.86 -1.61 10.76
C LEU A 148 16.11 -2.57 11.93
N GLY A 149 15.27 -3.59 12.07
CA GLY A 149 14.98 -4.25 13.33
C GLY A 149 15.81 -5.47 13.73
N GLU A 150 16.70 -6.03 12.89
CA GLU A 150 17.41 -7.28 13.26
C GLU A 150 18.22 -7.24 14.57
N ALA A 151 18.51 -6.05 15.10
CA ALA A 151 19.20 -5.85 16.38
C ALA A 151 18.35 -5.13 17.45
N ALA A 152 17.08 -4.82 17.18
CA ALA A 152 16.22 -4.08 18.11
C ALA A 152 15.51 -5.01 19.10
N GLU A 153 15.44 -4.61 20.37
CA GLU A 153 14.77 -5.36 21.43
C GLU A 153 13.28 -5.61 21.11
N ASP A 154 12.64 -4.64 20.43
CA ASP A 154 11.23 -4.67 20.06
C ASP A 154 10.94 -5.41 18.75
N TRP A 155 11.95 -5.98 18.07
CA TRP A 155 11.74 -6.67 16.79
C TRP A 155 10.82 -7.89 16.90
N LYS A 156 10.93 -8.64 17.99
CA LYS A 156 10.04 -9.80 18.22
C LYS A 156 8.60 -9.36 18.43
N GLU A 157 8.37 -8.30 19.20
CA GLU A 157 7.03 -7.72 19.42
C GLU A 157 6.44 -7.23 18.09
N PHE A 158 7.25 -6.51 17.29
CA PHE A 158 6.83 -6.10 15.95
C PHE A 158 6.47 -7.31 15.06
N GLN A 159 7.29 -8.36 15.07
CA GLN A 159 7.05 -9.55 14.26
C GLN A 159 5.78 -10.29 14.69
N GLU A 160 5.52 -10.38 15.99
CA GLU A 160 4.29 -10.96 16.53
C GLU A 160 3.06 -10.12 16.17
N GLU A 161 3.12 -8.79 16.35
CA GLU A 161 2.02 -7.88 15.99
C GLU A 161 1.74 -7.90 14.48
N ALA A 162 2.79 -7.89 13.66
CA ALA A 162 2.68 -7.99 12.20
C ALA A 162 2.01 -9.32 11.80
N ARG A 163 2.45 -10.43 12.39
CA ARG A 163 1.88 -11.75 12.12
C ARG A 163 0.41 -11.82 12.54
N GLU A 164 0.08 -11.33 13.73
CA GLU A 164 -1.31 -11.34 14.22
C GLU A 164 -2.23 -10.53 13.29
N LYS A 165 -1.80 -9.34 12.86
CA LYS A 165 -2.56 -8.51 11.92
C LYS A 165 -2.69 -9.16 10.55
N ILE A 166 -1.62 -9.78 10.05
CA ILE A 166 -1.62 -10.49 8.77
C ILE A 166 -2.61 -11.66 8.81
N GLU A 167 -2.59 -12.49 9.84
CA GLU A 167 -3.54 -13.61 9.97
C GLU A 167 -4.98 -13.10 10.08
N LYS A 168 -5.24 -12.07 10.91
CA LYS A 168 -6.58 -11.45 11.00
C LYS A 168 -7.09 -10.96 9.65
N LEU A 169 -6.24 -10.33 8.83
CA LEU A 169 -6.62 -9.87 7.49
C LEU A 169 -6.86 -11.04 6.52
N LYS A 170 -6.11 -12.15 6.65
CA LYS A 170 -6.32 -13.35 5.84
C LYS A 170 -7.64 -14.04 6.17
N ASP A 171 -7.96 -14.17 7.46
CA ASP A 171 -9.21 -14.76 7.95
C ASP A 171 -10.42 -13.97 7.42
N LYS A 172 -10.39 -12.64 7.57
CA LYS A 172 -11.43 -11.75 7.04
C LYS A 172 -11.56 -11.79 5.53
N ALA A 173 -10.45 -11.85 4.81
CA ALA A 173 -10.49 -12.07 3.35
C ALA A 173 -11.10 -13.45 2.99
N GLY A 174 -11.08 -14.41 3.92
CA GLY A 174 -11.82 -15.68 3.87
C GLY A 174 -13.32 -15.47 3.97
N GLU A 175 -13.75 -14.87 5.07
CA GLU A 175 -15.16 -14.61 5.39
C GLU A 175 -15.84 -13.78 4.29
N TRP A 176 -15.21 -12.69 3.84
CA TRP A 176 -15.77 -11.79 2.82
C TRP A 176 -15.72 -12.32 1.38
N GLN A 177 -14.99 -13.41 1.14
CA GLN A 177 -15.11 -14.15 -0.11
C GLN A 177 -16.47 -14.88 -0.19
N GLU A 178 -17.08 -15.18 0.97
CA GLU A 178 -18.37 -15.88 1.07
C GLU A 178 -19.55 -14.88 1.00
N GLU A 179 -19.38 -13.63 1.47
CA GLU A 179 -20.42 -12.60 1.68
C GLU A 179 -20.33 -11.37 0.70
N ALA A 180 -20.09 -11.57 -0.60
CA ALA A 180 -19.77 -10.43 -1.48
C ALA A 180 -20.89 -9.40 -1.75
N GLY A 181 -20.57 -8.10 -1.55
CA GLY A 181 -21.31 -6.96 -2.13
C GLY A 181 -20.86 -5.57 -1.67
N GLU A 182 -20.69 -5.34 -0.37
CA GLU A 182 -20.37 -4.01 0.20
C GLU A 182 -19.03 -3.95 0.96
N GLU A 183 -18.38 -5.10 1.13
CA GLU A 183 -17.31 -5.29 2.10
C GLU A 183 -15.93 -4.83 1.60
N TRP A 184 -15.76 -4.57 0.31
CA TRP A 184 -14.46 -4.16 -0.24
C TRP A 184 -13.95 -2.84 0.37
N LYS A 185 -14.83 -1.85 0.53
CA LYS A 185 -14.45 -0.55 1.13
C LYS A 185 -14.09 -0.73 2.60
N GLU A 186 -14.84 -1.56 3.33
CA GLU A 186 -14.54 -1.90 4.71
C GLU A 186 -13.19 -2.61 4.82
N TRP A 187 -12.93 -3.60 3.95
CA TRP A 187 -11.68 -4.34 3.89
C TRP A 187 -10.47 -3.45 3.63
N ARG A 188 -10.57 -2.58 2.63
CA ARG A 188 -9.53 -1.59 2.32
C ARG A 188 -9.28 -0.67 3.51
N GLY A 189 -10.35 -0.24 4.20
CA GLY A 189 -10.28 0.56 5.42
C GLY A 189 -9.55 -0.14 6.57
N GLU A 190 -9.87 -1.42 6.82
CA GLU A 190 -9.21 -2.22 7.85
C GLU A 190 -7.75 -2.51 7.54
N LEU A 191 -7.44 -2.84 6.29
CA LEU A 191 -6.07 -3.04 5.85
C LEU A 191 -5.24 -1.77 6.08
N ASN A 192 -5.75 -0.61 5.65
CA ASN A 192 -5.06 0.66 5.83
C ASN A 192 -4.83 0.96 7.32
N LYS A 193 -5.80 0.67 8.19
CA LYS A 193 -5.67 0.81 9.66
C LYS A 193 -4.65 -0.16 10.25
N ALA A 194 -4.59 -1.40 9.78
CA ALA A 194 -3.67 -2.41 10.29
C ALA A 194 -2.20 -1.98 10.05
N PHE A 195 -1.89 -1.57 8.82
CA PHE A 195 -0.54 -1.20 8.43
C PHE A 195 -0.16 0.24 8.82
N SER A 196 -1.09 1.20 8.90
CA SER A 196 -0.76 2.56 9.39
C SER A 196 -0.12 2.50 10.78
N ASN A 197 -0.66 1.65 11.67
CA ASN A 197 -0.21 1.48 13.05
C ASN A 197 1.05 0.61 13.20
N LEU A 198 1.35 -0.27 12.24
CA LEU A 198 2.40 -1.28 12.38
C LEU A 198 3.81 -0.67 12.51
N ALA A 199 4.14 0.36 11.73
CA ALA A 199 5.46 1.00 11.77
C ALA A 199 5.70 1.85 13.04
N SER A 200 4.65 2.19 13.78
CA SER A 200 4.76 2.95 15.03
C SER A 200 5.33 2.12 16.18
N ALA A 201 5.24 0.79 16.12
CA ALA A 201 5.78 -0.12 17.13
C ALA A 201 7.31 -0.04 17.22
N LEU A 202 8.02 0.04 16.09
CA LEU A 202 9.48 0.19 16.04
C LEU A 202 9.99 1.62 16.34
N LYS A 203 9.09 2.58 16.56
CA LYS A 203 9.46 3.96 16.92
C LYS A 203 9.71 4.14 18.42
N ARG A 204 9.43 3.13 19.26
CA ARG A 204 9.68 3.17 20.70
C ARG A 204 11.15 2.92 21.03
N GLU A 205 12.06 3.73 20.49
CA GLU A 205 13.34 3.92 21.16
C GLU A 205 13.04 4.60 22.50
N LYS A 206 13.09 3.84 23.61
CA LYS A 206 13.10 4.44 24.93
C LYS A 206 14.37 5.29 25.03
N LYS A 207 14.17 6.61 25.09
CA LYS A 207 15.16 7.58 25.59
C LYS A 207 15.72 7.15 26.94
#